data_AF-A0A844MR62-F1
#
_entry.id   AF-A0A844MR62-F1
#
_cell.length_a   1.000
_cell.length_b   1.000
_cell.length_c   1.000
_cell.angle_alpha   90.00
_cell.angle_beta   90.00
_cell.angle_gamma   90.00
#
_symmetry.space_group_name_H-M   'P 1'
#
loop_
_entity.id
_entity.type
_entity.pdbx_description
1 polymer ?
#
loop_
_entity_poly.entity_id
_entity_poly.type
_entity_poly.pdbx_seq_one_letter_code
_entity_poly.pdbx_strand_id
1 'polypeptide(L)'
;MPSMNLLTLFNPSNYYRSGYITVPWYPIYQEFQIPPEELVLRDLRDLSYTPISAQVDRIDPEDSSRDVLVFLLQKAIPPGANDNTLASGFIRLDRGNPMPAKLGEPSVEIVYGDSGEARGVRLANNRLIVWFNLIPDPENMGRNWFSGSATSVQLDHQEILDPFLAARGEWLGQEPEKRCIQVAELLLPGLSHPKSPSYHVSLFDRAYRLVSQSSGFIRSSITIASEPFDYIGAAPDTGNNRHLVCELYRVISLYAGVDYLTEELFIKTKSMSEENQMGDSKEIADLYFVARYFAHMNMGLTEDIQQVFPVPNWFAIGSTADPYPAYGMAALEHIDTMIHPYEGNKSCFSWHFLPSQSVKCLHLFTRGQLGEFDTRVGHLWYEMFYQPLKAEIYQDVSFPQAVTKPAFALP
;
A
#
# COMPACT_ATOMS: atom_id res chain seq x y z
N MET A 1 35.91 -11.42 11.86
CA MET A 1 35.50 -11.92 10.53
C MET A 1 34.81 -10.77 9.83
N PRO A 2 34.96 -10.56 8.51
CA PRO A 2 34.16 -9.56 7.81
C PRO A 2 32.67 -9.91 8.01
N SER A 3 31.86 -8.94 8.43
CA SER A 3 30.41 -9.12 8.52
C SER A 3 29.89 -9.57 7.17
N MET A 4 29.14 -10.67 7.14
CA MET A 4 28.49 -11.09 5.90
C MET A 4 27.28 -10.17 5.71
N ASN A 5 27.21 -9.47 4.57
CA ASN A 5 26.07 -8.64 4.21
C ASN A 5 24.87 -9.54 3.90
N LEU A 6 24.09 -9.87 4.94
CA LEU A 6 23.00 -10.83 4.86
C LEU A 6 21.70 -10.24 5.42
N LEU A 7 20.61 -10.60 4.77
CA LEU A 7 19.28 -10.53 5.33
C LEU A 7 18.82 -11.95 5.71
N THR A 8 18.34 -12.12 6.93
CA THR A 8 17.64 -13.32 7.37
C THR A 8 16.21 -13.25 6.87
N LEU A 9 15.70 -14.34 6.28
CA LEU A 9 14.32 -14.45 5.82
C LEU A 9 13.47 -15.23 6.81
N PHE A 10 12.23 -14.81 7.00
CA PHE A 10 11.25 -15.50 7.83
C PHE A 10 9.95 -15.72 7.08
N ASN A 11 9.45 -16.95 7.13
CA ASN A 11 8.12 -17.32 6.69
C ASN A 11 7.31 -17.75 7.92
N PRO A 12 6.45 -16.89 8.46
CA PRO A 12 5.71 -17.21 9.67
C PRO A 12 4.48 -18.10 9.40
N SER A 13 4.27 -18.54 8.16
CA SER A 13 3.21 -19.50 7.80
C SER A 13 3.69 -20.94 7.93
N ASN A 14 2.75 -21.89 8.07
CA ASN A 14 3.04 -23.33 8.20
C ASN A 14 3.21 -24.07 6.85
N TYR A 15 3.29 -23.34 5.74
CA TYR A 15 3.48 -23.87 4.39
C TYR A 15 4.60 -23.13 3.66
N TYR A 16 5.14 -23.74 2.61
CA TYR A 16 6.19 -23.12 1.79
C TYR A 16 5.65 -21.90 1.04
N ARG A 17 6.37 -20.78 1.09
CA ARG A 17 5.89 -19.53 0.51
C ARG A 17 6.96 -18.79 -0.30
N SER A 18 6.54 -18.26 -1.44
CA SER A 18 7.28 -17.34 -2.31
C SER A 18 6.53 -16.01 -2.38
N GLY A 19 7.15 -14.97 -2.92
CA GLY A 19 6.47 -13.68 -3.12
C GLY A 19 7.33 -12.47 -2.78
N TYR A 20 6.66 -11.34 -2.66
CA TYR A 20 7.31 -10.05 -2.41
C TYR A 20 7.66 -9.88 -0.93
N ILE A 21 8.84 -9.32 -0.69
CA ILE A 21 9.28 -8.88 0.63
C ILE A 21 9.57 -7.39 0.54
N THR A 22 9.09 -6.63 1.52
CA THR A 22 9.32 -5.20 1.68
C THR A 22 9.98 -4.96 3.03
N VAL A 23 11.10 -4.24 3.04
CA VAL A 23 11.84 -3.90 4.27
C VAL A 23 12.28 -2.44 4.25
N PRO A 24 12.38 -1.77 5.42
CA PRO A 24 12.93 -0.42 5.49
C PRO A 24 14.35 -0.37 4.92
N TRP A 25 14.62 0.57 4.02
CA TRP A 25 15.91 0.68 3.35
C TRP A 25 16.97 1.34 4.23
N TYR A 26 16.58 2.38 4.99
CA TYR A 26 17.53 3.19 5.74
C TYR A 26 18.44 2.38 6.68
N PRO A 27 17.95 1.43 7.51
CA PRO A 27 18.81 0.59 8.34
C PRO A 27 19.78 -0.28 7.54
N ILE A 28 19.33 -0.80 6.38
CA ILE A 28 20.15 -1.65 5.49
C ILE A 28 21.28 -0.84 4.88
N TYR A 29 20.98 0.37 4.41
CA TYR A 29 21.97 1.30 3.88
C TYR A 29 22.99 1.72 4.94
N GLN A 30 22.53 2.01 6.17
CA GLN A 30 23.43 2.36 7.28
C GLN A 30 24.42 1.24 7.60
N GLU A 31 23.96 -0.01 7.62
CA GLU A 31 24.81 -1.16 7.96
C GLU A 31 25.79 -1.51 6.83
N PHE A 32 25.31 -1.62 5.59
CA PHE A 32 26.11 -2.19 4.49
C PHE A 32 26.74 -1.14 3.57
N GLN A 33 26.27 0.12 3.62
CA GLN A 33 26.75 1.24 2.80
C GLN A 33 26.69 0.98 1.28
N ILE A 34 25.82 0.08 0.82
CA ILE A 34 25.62 -0.24 -0.60
C ILE A 34 24.56 0.72 -1.17
N PRO A 35 24.90 1.58 -2.14
CA PRO A 35 23.91 2.47 -2.75
C PRO A 35 22.89 1.67 -3.59
N PRO A 36 21.65 2.17 -3.75
CA PRO A 36 20.59 1.48 -4.51
C PRO A 36 21.01 1.06 -5.92
N GLU A 37 21.79 1.90 -6.60
CA GLU A 37 22.23 1.71 -7.99
C GLU A 37 23.28 0.60 -8.15
N GLU A 38 23.89 0.16 -7.05
CA GLU A 38 24.87 -0.94 -7.03
C GLU A 38 24.31 -2.19 -6.35
N LEU A 39 23.06 -2.17 -5.87
CA LEU A 39 22.51 -3.25 -5.06
C LEU A 39 22.21 -4.50 -5.91
N VAL A 40 22.80 -5.63 -5.51
CA VAL A 40 22.49 -6.95 -6.07
C VAL A 40 22.13 -7.90 -4.93
N LEU A 41 20.96 -8.54 -5.04
CA LEU A 41 20.49 -9.55 -4.09
C LEU A 41 20.69 -10.96 -4.66
N ARG A 42 21.09 -11.92 -3.81
CA ARG A 42 21.22 -13.34 -4.18
C ARG A 42 20.66 -14.25 -3.10
N ASP A 43 19.88 -15.25 -3.51
CA ASP A 43 19.39 -16.30 -2.61
C ASP A 43 20.52 -17.29 -2.34
N LEU A 44 20.94 -17.46 -1.08
CA LEU A 44 22.01 -18.39 -0.74
C LEU A 44 21.62 -19.86 -0.94
N ARG A 45 20.33 -20.15 -1.11
CA ARG A 45 19.83 -21.49 -1.43
C ARG A 45 19.86 -21.77 -2.94
N ASP A 46 20.03 -20.73 -3.76
CA ASP A 46 20.10 -20.87 -5.20
C ASP A 46 21.53 -21.04 -5.70
N LEU A 47 21.88 -22.29 -6.03
CA LEU A 47 23.19 -22.66 -6.57
C LEU A 47 23.48 -22.05 -7.96
N SER A 48 22.47 -21.49 -8.63
CA SER A 48 22.67 -20.79 -9.91
C SER A 48 23.33 -19.41 -9.75
N TYR A 49 23.32 -18.86 -8.52
CA TYR A 49 23.78 -17.50 -8.21
C TYR A 49 23.11 -16.41 -9.06
N THR A 50 21.93 -16.68 -9.61
CA THR A 50 21.16 -15.71 -10.37
C THR A 50 20.71 -14.57 -9.45
N PRO A 51 20.92 -13.29 -9.82
CA PRO A 51 20.41 -12.17 -9.07
C PRO A 51 18.89 -12.25 -8.89
N ILE A 52 18.44 -11.88 -7.70
CA ILE A 52 17.02 -11.69 -7.42
C ILE A 52 16.62 -10.30 -7.88
N SER A 53 15.46 -10.22 -8.51
CA SER A 53 14.80 -8.96 -8.81
C SER A 53 14.56 -8.15 -7.54
N ALA A 54 15.09 -6.94 -7.51
CA ALA A 54 14.98 -6.03 -6.37
C ALA A 54 14.95 -4.58 -6.86
N GLN A 55 14.36 -3.70 -6.06
CA GLN A 55 14.42 -2.25 -6.25
C GLN A 55 14.31 -1.55 -4.90
N VAL A 56 14.86 -0.34 -4.80
CA VAL A 56 14.63 0.56 -3.68
C VAL A 56 13.68 1.65 -4.14
N ASP A 57 12.56 1.80 -3.44
CA ASP A 57 11.58 2.84 -3.74
C ASP A 57 11.79 4.05 -2.83
N ARG A 58 11.91 5.23 -3.45
CA ARG A 58 11.95 6.50 -2.75
C ARG A 58 10.53 6.99 -2.48
N ILE A 59 10.06 6.82 -1.25
CA ILE A 59 8.67 7.07 -0.90
C ILE A 59 8.42 8.56 -0.66
N ASP A 60 9.32 9.23 0.05
CA ASP A 60 9.24 10.66 0.31
C ASP A 60 10.62 11.29 0.08
N PRO A 61 10.77 12.19 -0.91
CA PRO A 61 12.05 12.83 -1.18
C PRO A 61 12.62 13.59 0.03
N GLU A 62 11.77 14.05 0.94
CA GLU A 62 12.13 14.83 2.12
C GLU A 62 12.34 13.97 3.38
N ASP A 63 12.11 12.66 3.29
CA ASP A 63 12.22 11.71 4.41
C ASP A 63 12.67 10.31 3.93
N SER A 64 13.98 10.10 3.90
CA SER A 64 14.60 8.83 3.50
C SER A 64 14.37 7.68 4.48
N SER A 65 13.84 7.94 5.69
CA SER A 65 13.50 6.86 6.63
C SER A 65 12.35 5.99 6.13
N ARG A 66 11.57 6.52 5.18
CA ARG A 66 10.44 5.81 4.54
C ARG A 66 10.81 5.04 3.29
N ASP A 67 12.04 5.17 2.80
CA ASP A 67 12.47 4.42 1.64
C ASP A 67 12.44 2.92 1.96
N VAL A 68 12.06 2.12 0.97
CA VAL A 68 11.89 0.68 1.15
C VAL A 68 12.65 -0.10 0.09
N LEU A 69 13.31 -1.18 0.52
CA LEU A 69 13.81 -2.22 -0.37
C LEU A 69 12.69 -3.24 -0.59
N VAL A 70 12.41 -3.52 -1.85
CA VAL A 70 11.44 -4.54 -2.27
C VAL A 70 12.12 -5.56 -3.16
N PHE A 71 11.90 -6.84 -2.91
CA PHE A 71 12.43 -7.92 -3.74
C PHE A 71 11.45 -9.08 -3.85
N LEU A 72 11.59 -9.88 -4.91
CA LEU A 72 10.72 -11.04 -5.18
C LEU A 72 11.47 -12.35 -4.94
N LEU A 73 11.04 -13.11 -3.93
CA LEU A 73 11.47 -14.49 -3.78
C LEU A 73 10.77 -15.37 -4.81
N GLN A 74 11.48 -15.77 -5.87
CA GLN A 74 10.95 -16.69 -6.89
C GLN A 74 10.84 -18.13 -6.37
N LYS A 75 11.78 -18.57 -5.52
CA LYS A 75 11.79 -19.90 -4.92
C LYS A 75 11.20 -19.85 -3.52
N ALA A 76 10.20 -20.69 -3.27
CA ALA A 76 9.54 -20.75 -1.98
C ALA A 76 10.54 -21.06 -0.84
N ILE A 77 10.35 -20.41 0.31
CA ILE A 77 11.09 -20.67 1.55
C ILE A 77 10.26 -21.59 2.46
N PRO A 78 10.91 -22.51 3.20
CA PRO A 78 10.22 -23.39 4.15
C PRO A 78 9.54 -22.57 5.26
N PRO A 79 8.54 -23.16 5.92
CA PRO A 79 7.94 -22.56 7.12
C PRO A 79 9.00 -22.30 8.19
N GLY A 80 8.93 -21.14 8.81
CA GLY A 80 9.72 -20.74 9.98
C GLY A 80 8.92 -20.92 11.27
N ALA A 81 9.53 -20.54 12.40
CA ALA A 81 8.81 -20.48 13.67
C ALA A 81 7.97 -19.18 13.74
N ASN A 82 6.79 -19.24 14.37
CA ASN A 82 5.88 -18.09 14.48
C ASN A 82 6.50 -16.87 15.20
N ASP A 83 7.51 -17.10 16.03
CA ASP A 83 8.26 -16.09 16.78
C ASP A 83 9.48 -15.54 16.01
N ASN A 84 9.66 -15.92 14.75
CA ASN A 84 10.81 -15.59 13.90
C ASN A 84 12.16 -16.01 14.52
N THR A 85 12.17 -17.03 15.40
CA THR A 85 13.44 -17.53 15.98
C THR A 85 14.23 -18.39 15.01
N LEU A 86 13.56 -19.04 14.06
CA LEU A 86 14.17 -19.91 13.05
C LEU A 86 14.11 -19.25 11.68
N ALA A 87 15.29 -18.99 11.12
CA ALA A 87 15.44 -18.48 9.75
C ALA A 87 14.93 -19.50 8.72
N SER A 88 14.10 -19.02 7.79
CA SER A 88 13.63 -19.79 6.63
C SER A 88 14.61 -19.74 5.45
N GLY A 89 15.54 -18.78 5.45
CA GLY A 89 16.54 -18.62 4.41
C GLY A 89 17.39 -17.36 4.62
N PHE A 90 18.30 -17.10 3.69
CA PHE A 90 19.19 -15.95 3.74
C PHE A 90 19.38 -15.35 2.35
N ILE A 91 19.35 -14.02 2.28
CA ILE A 91 19.67 -13.25 1.09
C ILE A 91 20.99 -12.54 1.31
N ARG A 92 21.90 -12.66 0.35
CA ARG A 92 23.15 -11.91 0.32
C ARG A 92 22.99 -10.60 -0.44
N LEU A 93 23.59 -9.55 0.09
CA LEU A 93 23.63 -8.21 -0.48
C LEU A 93 25.05 -7.93 -0.95
N ASP A 94 25.23 -7.76 -2.25
CA ASP A 94 26.52 -7.46 -2.87
C ASP A 94 26.44 -6.15 -3.66
N ARG A 95 27.61 -5.54 -3.88
CA ARG A 95 27.77 -4.49 -4.90
C ARG A 95 27.90 -5.13 -6.28
N GLY A 96 27.23 -4.57 -7.26
CA GLY A 96 27.31 -5.02 -8.64
C GLY A 96 26.42 -4.21 -9.56
N ASN A 97 26.16 -4.74 -10.76
CA ASN A 97 25.21 -4.14 -11.68
C ASN A 97 23.82 -4.75 -11.45
N PRO A 98 22.80 -3.96 -11.09
CA PRO A 98 21.44 -4.43 -10.99
C PRO A 98 20.94 -5.06 -12.30
N MET A 99 19.88 -5.87 -12.19
CA MET A 99 19.25 -6.43 -13.39
C MET A 99 18.70 -5.30 -14.27
N PRO A 100 18.92 -5.34 -15.59
CA PRO A 100 18.35 -4.35 -16.50
C PRO A 100 16.83 -4.52 -16.56
N ALA A 101 16.13 -3.39 -16.67
CA ALA A 101 14.70 -3.37 -16.95
C ALA A 101 14.39 -4.06 -18.29
N LYS A 102 13.42 -4.97 -18.29
CA LYS A 102 12.85 -5.67 -19.45
C LYS A 102 11.60 -4.96 -19.97
N LEU A 103 11.32 -5.13 -21.26
CA LEU A 103 10.04 -4.70 -21.86
C LEU A 103 8.87 -5.42 -21.18
N GLY A 104 7.79 -4.69 -20.85
CA GLY A 104 6.61 -5.21 -20.16
C GLY A 104 6.74 -5.18 -18.63
N GLU A 105 7.59 -4.33 -18.07
CA GLU A 105 7.66 -4.14 -16.62
C GLU A 105 6.57 -3.20 -16.10
N PRO A 106 6.30 -3.25 -14.77
CA PRO A 106 5.53 -2.22 -14.10
C PRO A 106 5.97 -0.82 -14.51
N SER A 107 5.03 0.02 -14.92
CA SER A 107 5.32 1.34 -15.45
C SER A 107 4.38 2.39 -14.88
N VAL A 108 4.94 3.60 -14.71
CA VAL A 108 4.21 4.83 -14.43
C VAL A 108 4.30 5.74 -15.63
N GLU A 109 3.17 6.26 -16.08
CA GLU A 109 3.08 7.37 -17.01
C GLU A 109 2.35 8.53 -16.33
N ILE A 110 2.95 9.72 -16.36
CA ILE A 110 2.36 10.93 -15.80
C ILE A 110 1.78 11.76 -16.94
N VAL A 111 0.55 12.22 -16.76
CA VAL A 111 -0.08 13.18 -17.66
C VAL A 111 -0.10 14.55 -17.02
N TYR A 112 0.47 15.51 -17.75
CA TYR A 112 0.65 16.89 -17.31
C TYR A 112 -0.39 17.81 -17.94
N GLY A 113 -0.77 18.85 -17.20
CA GLY A 113 -1.56 19.97 -17.69
C GLY A 113 -0.74 21.00 -18.45
N ASP A 114 -1.44 22.00 -19.00
CA ASP A 114 -0.82 23.09 -19.76
C ASP A 114 0.14 23.94 -18.90
N SER A 115 -0.10 24.03 -17.59
CA SER A 115 0.78 24.70 -16.62
C SER A 115 1.90 23.81 -16.07
N GLY A 116 2.04 22.57 -16.56
CA GLY A 116 3.12 21.65 -16.21
C GLY A 116 2.93 20.87 -14.92
N GLU A 117 1.78 21.00 -14.25
CA GLU A 117 1.38 20.19 -13.11
C GLU A 117 0.89 18.80 -13.53
N ALA A 118 1.17 17.78 -12.71
CA ALA A 118 0.62 16.45 -12.94
C ALA A 118 -0.90 16.45 -12.69
N ARG A 119 -1.69 16.06 -13.70
CA ARG A 119 -3.16 15.99 -13.63
C ARG A 119 -3.67 14.55 -13.47
N GLY A 120 -2.90 13.58 -13.91
CA GLY A 120 -3.24 12.17 -13.82
C GLY A 120 -2.02 11.26 -13.90
N VAL A 121 -2.20 10.01 -13.46
CA VAL A 121 -1.17 8.98 -13.49
C VAL A 121 -1.77 7.67 -14.02
N ARG A 122 -1.06 7.04 -14.94
CA ARG A 122 -1.34 5.69 -15.41
C ARG A 122 -0.32 4.71 -14.83
N LEU A 123 -0.80 3.76 -14.03
CA LEU A 123 -0.04 2.62 -13.50
C LEU A 123 -0.36 1.38 -14.34
N ALA A 124 0.64 0.62 -14.80
CA ALA A 124 0.40 -0.61 -15.58
C ALA A 124 1.42 -1.71 -15.28
N ASN A 125 1.00 -2.98 -15.22
CA ASN A 125 1.88 -4.14 -14.92
C ASN A 125 1.66 -5.36 -15.84
N ASN A 126 1.30 -5.11 -17.11
CA ASN A 126 0.80 -6.05 -18.13
C ASN A 126 -0.60 -6.64 -17.90
N ARG A 127 -1.06 -6.77 -16.65
CA ARG A 127 -2.34 -7.39 -16.33
C ARG A 127 -3.39 -6.36 -15.93
N LEU A 128 -3.01 -5.48 -15.01
CA LEU A 128 -3.81 -4.37 -14.52
C LEU A 128 -3.28 -3.05 -15.08
N ILE A 129 -4.21 -2.20 -15.53
CA ILE A 129 -3.94 -0.81 -15.93
C ILE A 129 -4.89 0.07 -15.13
N VAL A 130 -4.34 1.03 -14.39
CA VAL A 130 -5.11 1.94 -13.54
C VAL A 130 -4.84 3.37 -13.94
N TRP A 131 -5.90 4.09 -14.25
CA TRP A 131 -5.86 5.53 -14.48
C TRP A 131 -6.35 6.25 -13.23
N PHE A 132 -5.46 7.05 -12.65
CA PHE A 132 -5.66 7.74 -11.39
C PHE A 132 -5.66 9.26 -11.62
N ASN A 133 -6.70 9.94 -11.16
CA ASN A 133 -6.83 11.39 -11.31
C ASN A 133 -6.28 12.13 -10.10
N LEU A 134 -5.45 13.14 -10.35
CA LEU A 134 -4.86 14.00 -9.33
C LEU A 134 -5.64 15.30 -9.13
N ILE A 135 -6.59 15.59 -10.01
CA ILE A 135 -7.41 16.80 -9.97
C ILE A 135 -8.90 16.44 -9.91
N PRO A 136 -9.74 17.33 -9.37
CA PRO A 136 -11.16 17.07 -9.18
C PRO A 136 -11.95 16.97 -10.49
N ASP A 137 -11.63 17.80 -11.49
CA ASP A 137 -12.33 17.87 -12.79
C ASP A 137 -11.35 17.61 -13.97
N PRO A 138 -11.01 16.35 -14.25
CA PRO A 138 -10.02 16.00 -15.28
C PRO A 138 -10.47 16.39 -16.70
N GLU A 139 -11.78 16.35 -16.96
CA GLU A 139 -12.37 16.57 -18.28
C GLU A 139 -12.87 18.01 -18.49
N ASN A 140 -12.75 18.88 -17.48
CA ASN A 140 -13.28 20.25 -17.48
C ASN A 140 -14.79 20.30 -17.78
N MET A 141 -15.55 19.33 -17.26
CA MET A 141 -17.00 19.21 -17.48
C MET A 141 -17.83 19.69 -16.27
N GLY A 142 -17.18 20.31 -15.28
CA GLY A 142 -17.83 20.77 -14.05
C GLY A 142 -18.07 19.67 -13.01
N ARG A 143 -17.53 18.46 -13.22
CA ARG A 143 -17.62 17.34 -12.28
C ARG A 143 -16.39 17.34 -11.40
N ASN A 144 -16.49 17.93 -10.21
CA ASN A 144 -15.35 18.23 -9.34
C ASN A 144 -15.11 17.19 -8.24
N TRP A 145 -15.32 15.91 -8.50
CA TRP A 145 -15.28 14.87 -7.46
C TRP A 145 -14.43 13.64 -7.80
N PHE A 146 -13.51 13.75 -8.77
CA PHE A 146 -12.64 12.65 -9.18
C PHE A 146 -11.26 12.67 -8.54
N SER A 147 -10.98 13.65 -7.68
CA SER A 147 -9.64 13.81 -7.16
C SER A 147 -9.25 12.66 -6.26
N GLY A 148 -8.01 12.18 -6.42
CA GLY A 148 -7.50 11.07 -5.65
C GLY A 148 -8.26 9.76 -5.91
N SER A 149 -8.79 9.54 -7.11
CA SER A 149 -9.54 8.33 -7.43
C SER A 149 -9.05 7.68 -8.71
N ALA A 150 -9.21 6.36 -8.81
CA ALA A 150 -9.08 5.63 -10.05
C ALA A 150 -10.40 5.71 -10.82
N THR A 151 -10.39 6.31 -12.02
CA THR A 151 -11.59 6.44 -12.88
C THR A 151 -11.61 5.47 -14.05
N SER A 152 -10.53 4.70 -14.24
CA SER A 152 -10.51 3.53 -15.11
C SER A 152 -9.61 2.48 -14.48
N VAL A 153 -10.11 1.25 -14.38
CA VAL A 153 -9.34 0.08 -13.95
C VAL A 153 -9.56 -1.01 -14.98
N GLN A 154 -8.54 -1.33 -15.75
CA GLN A 154 -8.61 -2.38 -16.77
C GLN A 154 -7.86 -3.61 -16.30
N LEU A 155 -8.55 -4.75 -16.28
CA LEU A 155 -7.96 -6.07 -16.07
C LEU A 155 -7.94 -6.80 -17.41
N ASP A 156 -6.76 -7.22 -17.85
CA ASP A 156 -6.54 -7.85 -19.15
C ASP A 156 -7.15 -7.01 -20.30
N HIS A 157 -6.87 -5.70 -20.27
CA HIS A 157 -7.33 -4.68 -21.23
C HIS A 157 -8.85 -4.48 -21.33
N GLN A 158 -9.60 -4.87 -20.30
CA GLN A 158 -11.04 -4.66 -20.23
C GLN A 158 -11.40 -3.94 -18.93
N GLU A 159 -12.21 -2.90 -19.04
CA GLU A 159 -12.66 -2.07 -17.92
C GLU A 159 -13.46 -2.88 -16.89
N ILE A 160 -13.21 -2.62 -15.60
CA ILE A 160 -13.82 -3.29 -14.44
C ILE A 160 -14.78 -2.37 -13.68
N LEU A 161 -14.61 -1.05 -13.74
CA LEU A 161 -15.52 -0.13 -13.06
C LEU A 161 -16.88 -0.05 -13.76
N ASP A 162 -16.92 -0.34 -15.07
CA ASP A 162 -18.15 -0.51 -15.85
C ASP A 162 -18.06 -1.71 -16.82
N PRO A 163 -18.10 -2.93 -16.26
CA PRO A 163 -17.65 -4.14 -16.92
C PRO A 163 -18.66 -4.69 -17.94
N PHE A 164 -19.96 -4.40 -17.79
CA PHE A 164 -20.99 -4.94 -18.67
C PHE A 164 -20.98 -4.28 -20.05
N LEU A 165 -20.77 -2.96 -20.11
CA LEU A 165 -20.55 -2.24 -21.37
C LEU A 165 -19.21 -2.65 -21.99
N ALA A 166 -18.16 -2.72 -21.17
CA ALA A 166 -16.83 -3.12 -21.61
C ALA A 166 -16.80 -4.54 -22.23
N ALA A 167 -17.53 -5.49 -21.65
CA ALA A 167 -17.63 -6.85 -22.16
C ALA A 167 -18.27 -6.93 -23.57
N ARG A 168 -19.09 -5.94 -23.94
CA ARG A 168 -19.65 -5.80 -25.30
C ARG A 168 -18.71 -5.07 -26.27
N GLY A 169 -17.52 -4.65 -25.82
CA GLY A 169 -16.59 -3.82 -26.58
C GLY A 169 -17.01 -2.35 -26.68
N GLU A 170 -17.98 -1.92 -25.85
CA GLU A 170 -18.52 -0.56 -25.85
C GLU A 170 -17.69 0.33 -24.90
N TRP A 171 -16.82 1.16 -25.49
CA TRP A 171 -16.02 2.14 -24.76
C TRP A 171 -16.71 3.51 -24.62
N LEU A 172 -17.71 3.78 -25.46
CA LEU A 172 -18.51 5.01 -25.40
C LEU A 172 -19.74 4.76 -24.52
N GLY A 173 -20.12 5.77 -23.73
CA GLY A 173 -21.31 5.72 -22.88
C GLY A 173 -21.13 4.94 -21.57
N GLN A 174 -19.89 4.68 -21.16
CA GLN A 174 -19.59 4.14 -19.83
C GLN A 174 -20.07 5.09 -18.72
N GLU A 175 -20.31 4.53 -17.53
CA GLU A 175 -20.82 5.23 -16.36
C GLU A 175 -19.98 6.50 -16.08
N PRO A 176 -20.55 7.70 -16.28
CA PRO A 176 -19.83 8.96 -16.17
C PRO A 176 -19.25 9.24 -14.80
N GLU A 177 -19.79 8.64 -13.74
CA GLU A 177 -19.35 8.84 -12.37
C GLU A 177 -18.46 7.74 -11.82
N LYS A 178 -18.11 6.74 -12.64
CA LYS A 178 -17.34 5.56 -12.20
C LYS A 178 -16.01 5.99 -11.60
N ARG A 179 -15.74 5.49 -10.40
CA ARG A 179 -14.49 5.74 -9.66
C ARG A 179 -14.31 4.73 -8.54
N CYS A 180 -13.09 4.42 -8.18
CA CYS A 180 -12.78 3.60 -7.01
C CYS A 180 -11.50 4.07 -6.33
N ILE A 181 -11.16 3.47 -5.20
CA ILE A 181 -9.95 3.80 -4.42
C ILE A 181 -9.93 5.30 -4.05
N GLN A 182 -11.11 5.91 -3.89
CA GLN A 182 -11.20 7.32 -3.50
C GLN A 182 -11.24 7.42 -1.99
N VAL A 183 -10.26 8.08 -1.40
CA VAL A 183 -10.36 8.57 -0.01
C VAL A 183 -11.20 9.85 -0.07
N ALA A 184 -12.49 9.73 0.21
CA ALA A 184 -13.43 10.84 0.07
C ALA A 184 -13.35 11.80 1.26
N GLU A 185 -13.11 11.27 2.46
CA GLU A 185 -13.09 12.05 3.71
C GLU A 185 -12.07 11.51 4.71
N LEU A 186 -11.56 12.39 5.56
CA LEU A 186 -10.87 12.04 6.81
C LEU A 186 -11.68 12.49 8.02
N LEU A 187 -11.69 11.67 9.07
CA LEU A 187 -12.15 12.07 10.39
C LEU A 187 -10.95 12.15 11.33
N LEU A 188 -10.72 13.32 11.89
CA LEU A 188 -9.70 13.58 12.90
C LEU A 188 -10.36 13.73 14.28
N PRO A 189 -9.62 13.52 15.37
CA PRO A 189 -10.12 13.78 16.72
C PRO A 189 -10.70 15.20 16.82
N GLY A 190 -11.91 15.32 17.35
CA GLY A 190 -12.54 16.62 17.49
C GLY A 190 -11.96 17.44 18.65
N LEU A 191 -12.29 18.74 18.66
CA LEU A 191 -11.93 19.64 19.76
C LEU A 191 -12.60 19.21 21.05
N SER A 192 -11.86 19.32 22.15
CA SER A 192 -12.42 19.16 23.49
C SER A 192 -13.50 20.20 23.74
N HIS A 193 -13.29 21.48 23.37
CA HIS A 193 -14.18 22.62 23.64
C HIS A 193 -14.27 23.61 22.44
N PRO A 194 -15.47 23.89 21.90
CA PRO A 194 -16.73 23.15 22.14
C PRO A 194 -16.56 21.69 21.72
N LYS A 195 -17.20 20.77 22.45
CA LYS A 195 -17.04 19.32 22.23
C LYS A 195 -17.58 18.94 20.85
N SER A 196 -16.69 18.73 19.89
CA SER A 196 -17.01 18.08 18.62
C SER A 196 -16.54 16.64 18.69
N PRO A 197 -17.33 15.63 18.28
CA PRO A 197 -16.86 14.25 18.28
C PRO A 197 -15.71 14.03 17.28
N SER A 198 -15.72 14.76 16.16
CA SER A 198 -14.75 14.64 15.08
C SER A 198 -14.56 15.96 14.33
N TYR A 199 -13.40 16.12 13.70
CA TYR A 199 -13.12 17.13 12.70
C TYR A 199 -13.10 16.48 11.31
N HIS A 200 -13.93 16.98 10.40
CA HIS A 200 -14.12 16.38 9.08
C HIS A 200 -13.31 17.11 8.02
N VAL A 201 -12.60 16.36 7.18
CA VAL A 201 -11.87 16.89 6.02
C VAL A 201 -12.42 16.22 4.77
N SER A 202 -13.10 16.99 3.92
CA SER A 202 -13.50 16.54 2.59
C SER A 202 -12.30 16.57 1.64
N LEU A 203 -12.10 15.48 0.90
CA LEU A 203 -10.96 15.30 -0.01
C LEU A 203 -11.38 15.01 -1.46
N PHE A 204 -12.64 14.63 -1.71
CA PHE A 204 -13.10 14.21 -3.04
C PHE A 204 -12.97 15.31 -4.12
N ASP A 205 -13.00 16.57 -3.70
CA ASP A 205 -12.94 17.77 -4.55
C ASP A 205 -11.62 18.54 -4.45
N ARG A 206 -10.64 18.02 -3.71
CA ARG A 206 -9.34 18.67 -3.50
C ARG A 206 -8.25 18.04 -4.31
N ALA A 207 -7.40 18.84 -4.96
CA ALA A 207 -6.32 18.30 -5.78
C ALA A 207 -5.29 17.52 -4.94
N TYR A 208 -4.57 16.64 -5.63
CA TYR A 208 -3.38 15.97 -5.12
C TYR A 208 -2.18 16.40 -5.96
N ARG A 209 -1.04 16.60 -5.31
CA ARG A 209 0.25 16.78 -5.99
C ARG A 209 0.99 15.44 -6.05
N LEU A 210 1.69 15.19 -7.15
CA LEU A 210 2.65 14.10 -7.22
C LEU A 210 3.89 14.46 -6.38
N VAL A 211 4.22 13.61 -5.41
CA VAL A 211 5.37 13.77 -4.48
C VAL A 211 6.58 13.03 -5.02
N SER A 212 6.40 11.76 -5.37
CA SER A 212 7.45 10.91 -5.92
C SER A 212 6.85 9.83 -6.81
N GLN A 213 7.72 9.21 -7.61
CA GLN A 213 7.39 8.03 -8.37
C GLN A 213 8.58 7.08 -8.40
N SER A 214 8.28 5.79 -8.53
CA SER A 214 9.26 4.74 -8.76
C SER A 214 8.74 3.82 -9.85
N SER A 215 9.63 3.38 -10.73
CA SER A 215 9.34 2.34 -11.72
C SER A 215 10.54 1.43 -11.78
N GLY A 216 10.31 0.15 -11.53
CA GLY A 216 11.35 -0.86 -11.54
C GLY A 216 10.78 -2.25 -11.82
N PHE A 217 11.67 -3.23 -11.75
CA PHE A 217 11.37 -4.61 -12.12
C PHE A 217 10.22 -5.22 -11.29
N ILE A 218 10.16 -4.89 -10.00
CA ILE A 218 9.23 -5.50 -9.05
C ILE A 218 7.87 -4.81 -9.08
N ARG A 219 7.87 -3.48 -9.10
CA ARG A 219 6.65 -2.68 -9.05
C ARG A 219 6.87 -1.27 -9.56
N SER A 220 5.76 -0.65 -9.94
CA SER A 220 5.64 0.78 -10.13
C SER A 220 4.92 1.36 -8.91
N SER A 221 5.35 2.51 -8.42
CA SER A 221 4.67 3.21 -7.32
C SER A 221 4.65 4.71 -7.52
N ILE A 222 3.64 5.34 -6.93
CA ILE A 222 3.56 6.79 -6.80
C ILE A 222 3.28 7.16 -5.35
N THR A 223 3.83 8.29 -4.92
CA THR A 223 3.40 8.98 -3.71
C THR A 223 2.70 10.25 -4.11
N ILE A 224 1.50 10.47 -3.61
CA ILE A 224 0.72 11.69 -3.83
C ILE A 224 0.37 12.31 -2.48
N ALA A 225 0.23 13.63 -2.44
CA ALA A 225 -0.17 14.38 -1.25
C ALA A 225 -1.39 15.23 -1.56
N SER A 226 -2.39 15.23 -0.68
CA SER A 226 -3.55 16.12 -0.78
C SER A 226 -3.10 17.58 -0.69
N GLU A 227 -3.96 18.50 -1.14
CA GLU A 227 -3.85 19.90 -0.71
C GLU A 227 -3.76 20.00 0.82
N PRO A 228 -2.95 20.94 1.36
CA PRO A 228 -2.86 21.16 2.79
C PRO A 228 -4.20 21.54 3.40
N PHE A 229 -4.44 21.11 4.63
CA PHE A 229 -5.60 21.49 5.43
C PHE A 229 -5.21 21.80 6.87
N ASP A 230 -5.90 22.76 7.47
CA ASP A 230 -5.69 23.13 8.87
C ASP A 230 -6.36 22.11 9.79
N TYR A 231 -5.68 21.80 10.90
CA TYR A 231 -6.23 21.03 11.99
C TYR A 231 -5.94 21.72 13.32
N ILE A 232 -6.99 21.97 14.09
CA ILE A 232 -6.89 22.47 15.45
C ILE A 232 -7.41 21.37 16.37
N GLY A 233 -6.52 20.81 17.18
CA GLY A 233 -6.86 19.72 18.09
C GLY A 233 -6.03 19.78 19.36
N ALA A 234 -6.48 19.06 20.40
CA ALA A 234 -5.68 18.93 21.61
C ALA A 234 -4.41 18.12 21.32
N ALA A 235 -3.26 18.61 21.77
CA ALA A 235 -2.03 17.84 21.78
C ALA A 235 -2.19 16.65 22.75
N PRO A 236 -1.78 15.42 22.36
CA PRO A 236 -2.02 14.23 23.17
C PRO A 236 -1.39 14.27 24.57
N ASP A 237 -0.28 14.99 24.69
CA ASP A 237 0.59 15.08 25.86
C ASP A 237 0.20 16.21 26.82
N THR A 238 -0.14 17.39 26.29
CA THR A 238 -0.43 18.59 27.09
C THR A 238 -1.91 18.91 27.17
N GLY A 239 -2.74 18.34 26.30
CA GLY A 239 -4.16 18.68 26.16
C GLY A 239 -4.41 20.09 25.59
N ASN A 240 -3.35 20.86 25.31
CA ASN A 240 -3.45 22.21 24.75
C ASN A 240 -3.81 22.15 23.27
N ASN A 241 -4.59 23.13 22.80
CA ASN A 241 -4.89 23.23 21.37
C ASN A 241 -3.61 23.54 20.58
N ARG A 242 -3.27 22.67 19.64
CA ARG A 242 -2.22 22.87 18.64
C ARG A 242 -2.87 23.14 17.29
N HIS A 243 -2.33 24.11 16.55
CA HIS A 243 -2.68 24.35 15.16
C HIS A 243 -1.62 23.72 14.27
N LEU A 244 -2.04 22.73 13.50
CA LEU A 244 -1.22 22.00 12.54
C LEU A 244 -1.70 22.27 11.12
N VAL A 245 -0.77 22.40 10.19
CA VAL A 245 -1.03 22.24 8.75
C VAL A 245 -0.72 20.80 8.39
N CYS A 246 -1.72 20.11 7.85
CA CYS A 246 -1.69 18.69 7.58
C CYS A 246 -1.82 18.42 6.08
N GLU A 247 -1.17 17.35 5.60
CA GLU A 247 -1.35 16.81 4.25
C GLU A 247 -1.55 15.30 4.36
N LEU A 248 -2.55 14.76 3.66
CA LEU A 248 -2.71 13.31 3.52
C LEU A 248 -1.78 12.83 2.41
N TYR A 249 -0.88 11.92 2.76
CA TYR A 249 -0.01 11.24 1.82
C TYR A 249 -0.57 9.84 1.53
N ARG A 250 -0.46 9.44 0.26
CA ARG A 250 -0.89 8.13 -0.23
C ARG A 250 0.21 7.54 -1.10
N VAL A 251 0.64 6.32 -0.78
CA VAL A 251 1.63 5.56 -1.55
C VAL A 251 0.91 4.43 -2.24
N ILE A 252 0.76 4.54 -3.56
CA ILE A 252 0.02 3.56 -4.37
C ILE A 252 1.05 2.75 -5.16
N SER A 253 1.03 1.42 -5.01
CA SER A 253 1.98 0.52 -5.66
C SER A 253 1.28 -0.59 -6.45
N LEU A 254 1.82 -0.88 -7.63
CA LEU A 254 1.37 -1.94 -8.54
C LEU A 254 2.52 -2.89 -8.84
N TYR A 255 2.45 -4.11 -8.33
CA TYR A 255 3.47 -5.14 -8.51
C TYR A 255 3.40 -5.77 -9.91
N ALA A 256 4.48 -6.39 -10.40
CA ALA A 256 4.49 -7.06 -11.69
C ALA A 256 3.46 -8.21 -11.78
N GLY A 257 2.59 -8.19 -12.80
CA GLY A 257 1.69 -9.30 -13.14
C GLY A 257 0.51 -9.55 -12.18
N VAL A 258 0.34 -8.75 -11.14
CA VAL A 258 -0.78 -8.89 -10.20
C VAL A 258 -2.05 -8.18 -10.69
N ASP A 259 -3.19 -8.50 -10.10
CA ASP A 259 -4.51 -7.88 -10.34
C ASP A 259 -5.01 -7.10 -9.11
N TYR A 260 -4.08 -6.69 -8.26
CA TYR A 260 -4.35 -5.84 -7.11
C TYR A 260 -3.38 -4.66 -7.04
N LEU A 261 -3.82 -3.59 -6.38
CA LEU A 261 -2.99 -2.49 -5.93
C LEU A 261 -2.77 -2.60 -4.43
N THR A 262 -1.64 -2.11 -3.94
CA THR A 262 -1.45 -1.84 -2.50
C THR A 262 -1.38 -0.35 -2.28
N GLU A 263 -1.95 0.11 -1.17
CA GLU A 263 -1.96 1.52 -0.78
C GLU A 263 -1.53 1.67 0.69
N GLU A 264 -0.70 2.68 0.96
CA GLU A 264 -0.39 3.14 2.32
C GLU A 264 -0.79 4.61 2.48
N LEU A 265 -1.50 4.94 3.56
CA LEU A 265 -1.93 6.28 3.91
C LEU A 265 -1.29 6.74 5.20
N PHE A 266 -0.91 8.02 5.26
CA PHE A 266 -0.43 8.66 6.48
C PHE A 266 -0.59 10.18 6.38
N ILE A 267 -0.61 10.86 7.53
CA ILE A 267 -0.67 12.33 7.57
C ILE A 267 0.70 12.87 7.94
N LYS A 268 1.18 13.86 7.18
CA LYS A 268 2.30 14.71 7.61
C LYS A 268 1.77 15.99 8.20
N THR A 269 2.33 16.39 9.33
CA THR A 269 1.93 17.59 10.06
C THR A 269 3.09 18.57 10.17
N LYS A 270 2.80 19.87 10.09
CA LYS A 270 3.73 20.95 10.45
C LYS A 270 3.04 21.86 11.46
N SER A 271 3.72 22.22 12.54
CA SER A 271 3.19 23.21 13.49
C SER A 271 3.15 24.59 12.84
N MET A 272 2.05 25.32 13.06
CA MET A 272 1.94 26.74 12.70
C MET A 272 2.67 27.66 13.69
N SER A 273 3.17 27.14 14.82
CA SER A 273 3.81 27.97 15.84
C SER A 273 5.24 28.40 15.45
N GLU A 274 5.33 29.70 15.16
CA GLU A 274 6.50 30.60 15.14
C GLU A 274 7.15 30.91 13.79
N GLU A 275 6.58 31.92 13.12
CA GLU A 275 7.21 32.78 12.10
C GLU A 275 8.57 33.42 12.50
N ASN A 276 9.23 33.06 13.63
CA ASN A 276 10.44 33.76 14.09
C ASN A 276 11.45 32.96 14.94
N GLN A 277 11.47 31.63 14.94
CA GLN A 277 12.61 30.88 15.49
C GLN A 277 13.19 29.92 14.46
N MET A 278 14.37 30.29 13.94
CA MET A 278 15.33 29.36 13.34
C MET A 278 15.70 28.31 14.41
N GLY A 279 14.90 27.25 14.48
CA GLY A 279 15.10 26.10 15.34
C GLY A 279 14.53 24.87 14.63
N ASP A 280 15.42 23.95 14.29
CA ASP A 280 15.23 22.74 13.49
C ASP A 280 14.31 21.67 14.14
N SER A 281 13.30 22.05 14.92
CA SER A 281 12.34 21.09 15.49
C SER A 281 11.20 20.82 14.51
N LYS A 282 11.47 19.99 13.50
CA LYS A 282 10.44 19.22 12.77
C LYS A 282 9.78 18.23 13.74
N GLU A 283 8.93 18.71 14.64
CA GLU A 283 8.11 17.82 15.45
C GLU A 283 7.00 17.27 14.55
N ILE A 284 7.24 16.10 13.96
CA ILE A 284 6.22 15.34 13.24
C ILE A 284 5.29 14.79 14.32
N ALA A 285 4.10 15.39 14.46
CA ALA A 285 3.11 14.90 15.39
C ALA A 285 2.38 13.72 14.76
N ASP A 286 2.44 12.56 15.40
CA ASP A 286 1.61 11.43 14.98
C ASP A 286 0.13 11.77 15.21
N LEU A 287 -0.64 11.81 14.13
CA LEU A 287 -2.06 12.10 14.16
C LEU A 287 -2.85 10.85 13.78
N TYR A 288 -3.72 10.41 14.70
CA TYR A 288 -4.69 9.36 14.38
C TYR A 288 -5.79 9.93 13.48
N PHE A 289 -6.19 9.18 12.47
CA PHE A 289 -7.27 9.54 11.56
C PHE A 289 -8.09 8.31 11.17
N VAL A 290 -9.34 8.56 10.76
CA VAL A 290 -10.17 7.58 10.07
C VAL A 290 -10.22 7.97 8.60
N ALA A 291 -9.81 7.08 7.70
CA ALA A 291 -9.99 7.26 6.27
C ALA A 291 -11.33 6.64 5.83
N ARG A 292 -12.16 7.44 5.18
CA ARG A 292 -13.41 6.99 4.56
C ARG A 292 -13.24 6.89 3.06
N TYR A 293 -13.46 5.69 2.54
CA TYR A 293 -13.39 5.39 1.14
C TYR A 293 -14.76 5.43 0.49
N PHE A 294 -14.76 5.74 -0.81
CA PHE A 294 -15.93 5.69 -1.66
C PHE A 294 -15.57 5.02 -3.00
N ALA A 295 -16.52 4.27 -3.54
CA ALA A 295 -16.46 3.73 -4.89
C ALA A 295 -17.83 3.79 -5.56
N HIS A 296 -17.82 4.11 -6.85
CA HIS A 296 -18.92 3.96 -7.79
C HIS A 296 -18.47 3.00 -8.89
N MET A 297 -18.94 1.76 -8.82
CA MET A 297 -18.61 0.67 -9.75
C MET A 297 -19.89 -0.05 -10.14
N ASN A 298 -20.15 -0.19 -11.44
CA ASN A 298 -21.30 -0.93 -11.93
C ASN A 298 -21.06 -2.43 -11.76
N MET A 299 -21.41 -2.97 -10.59
CA MET A 299 -21.30 -4.39 -10.27
C MET A 299 -22.55 -5.20 -10.67
N GLY A 300 -23.54 -4.56 -11.32
CA GLY A 300 -24.74 -5.22 -11.81
C GLY A 300 -25.59 -5.82 -10.68
N LEU A 301 -25.92 -7.11 -10.80
CA LEU A 301 -26.62 -7.86 -9.75
C LEU A 301 -25.59 -8.43 -8.78
N THR A 302 -25.38 -7.74 -7.67
CA THR A 302 -24.47 -8.19 -6.60
C THR A 302 -25.09 -9.28 -5.76
N GLU A 303 -24.29 -10.28 -5.38
CA GLU A 303 -24.59 -11.14 -4.25
C GLU A 303 -24.46 -10.32 -2.95
N ASP A 304 -25.13 -10.75 -1.86
CA ASP A 304 -24.93 -10.13 -0.55
C ASP A 304 -23.45 -10.19 -0.19
N ILE A 305 -22.95 -9.10 0.41
CA ILE A 305 -21.57 -8.99 0.88
C ILE A 305 -21.30 -10.14 1.85
N GLN A 306 -20.44 -11.05 1.46
CA GLN A 306 -19.94 -12.06 2.36
C GLN A 306 -18.73 -11.50 3.09
N GLN A 307 -18.96 -10.91 4.26
CA GLN A 307 -17.93 -10.93 5.30
C GLN A 307 -17.81 -12.38 5.75
N VAL A 308 -16.92 -13.15 5.12
CA VAL A 308 -16.71 -14.55 5.53
C VAL A 308 -15.94 -14.54 6.85
N PHE A 309 -16.69 -14.57 7.95
CA PHE A 309 -16.27 -15.01 9.30
C PHE A 309 -15.02 -14.33 9.93
N PRO A 310 -15.05 -14.13 11.25
CA PRO A 310 -15.22 -12.85 11.94
C PRO A 310 -13.99 -11.90 11.93
N VAL A 311 -13.20 -11.82 10.85
CA VAL A 311 -12.04 -10.92 10.78
C VAL A 311 -12.44 -9.61 10.09
N PRO A 312 -12.59 -8.49 10.81
CA PRO A 312 -13.05 -7.22 10.24
C PRO A 312 -11.93 -6.49 9.49
N ASN A 313 -11.06 -7.19 8.76
CA ASN A 313 -9.93 -6.58 8.05
C ASN A 313 -10.08 -6.62 6.53
N TRP A 314 -11.07 -7.35 6.03
CA TRP A 314 -11.26 -7.50 4.60
C TRP A 314 -12.73 -7.73 4.25
N PHE A 315 -13.10 -7.42 3.01
CA PHE A 315 -14.41 -7.75 2.44
C PHE A 315 -14.29 -8.00 0.93
N ALA A 316 -15.31 -8.65 0.38
CA ALA A 316 -15.46 -8.86 -1.06
C ALA A 316 -16.88 -8.50 -1.51
N ILE A 317 -16.97 -7.90 -2.71
CA ILE A 317 -18.22 -7.60 -3.41
C ILE A 317 -18.12 -8.21 -4.80
N GLY A 318 -19.07 -9.05 -5.19
CA GLY A 318 -19.07 -9.74 -6.48
C GLY A 318 -20.41 -9.66 -7.19
N SER A 319 -20.35 -9.64 -8.51
CA SER A 319 -21.52 -9.79 -9.39
C SER A 319 -21.87 -11.26 -9.58
N THR A 320 -23.16 -11.54 -9.56
CA THR A 320 -23.75 -12.84 -9.98
C THR A 320 -24.00 -12.93 -11.48
N ALA A 321 -23.82 -11.81 -12.20
CA ALA A 321 -24.02 -11.73 -13.65
C ALA A 321 -22.68 -11.62 -14.39
N ASP A 322 -22.59 -12.31 -15.53
CA ASP A 322 -21.49 -12.20 -16.49
C ASP A 322 -21.27 -10.71 -16.87
N PRO A 323 -20.03 -10.18 -16.82
CA PRO A 323 -18.75 -10.88 -16.80
C PRO A 323 -18.18 -11.19 -15.41
N TYR A 324 -19.05 -11.30 -14.39
CA TYR A 324 -18.69 -11.60 -12.99
C TYR A 324 -17.58 -10.69 -12.45
N PRO A 325 -17.70 -9.35 -12.55
CA PRO A 325 -16.77 -8.45 -11.90
C PRO A 325 -16.81 -8.66 -10.38
N ALA A 326 -15.65 -8.62 -9.73
CA ALA A 326 -15.59 -8.55 -8.28
C ALA A 326 -14.50 -7.59 -7.79
N TYR A 327 -14.76 -6.98 -6.64
CA TYR A 327 -13.88 -6.04 -5.96
C TYR A 327 -13.65 -6.48 -4.52
N GLY A 328 -12.39 -6.54 -4.13
CA GLY A 328 -11.96 -6.97 -2.81
C GLY A 328 -11.13 -5.89 -2.14
N MET A 329 -11.32 -5.72 -0.84
CA MET A 329 -10.50 -4.87 0.01
C MET A 329 -9.94 -5.71 1.14
N ALA A 330 -8.65 -5.64 1.39
CA ALA A 330 -8.04 -6.13 2.61
C ALA A 330 -7.09 -5.08 3.20
N ALA A 331 -7.03 -4.99 4.52
CA ALA A 331 -6.19 -4.02 5.22
C ALA A 331 -5.55 -4.60 6.46
N LEU A 332 -4.47 -3.95 6.90
CA LEU A 332 -3.87 -4.21 8.20
C LEU A 332 -4.80 -3.72 9.33
N GLU A 333 -5.42 -2.56 9.14
CA GLU A 333 -6.36 -1.95 10.07
C GLU A 333 -7.76 -2.56 9.94
N HIS A 334 -8.51 -2.56 11.04
CA HIS A 334 -9.90 -3.02 11.02
C HIS A 334 -10.79 -2.03 10.26
N ILE A 335 -11.69 -2.59 9.46
CA ILE A 335 -12.81 -1.96 8.81
C ILE A 335 -13.93 -1.87 9.84
N ASP A 336 -14.28 -0.66 10.22
CA ASP A 336 -15.32 -0.42 11.23
C ASP A 336 -16.71 -0.66 10.64
N THR A 337 -16.96 -0.11 9.45
CA THR A 337 -18.23 -0.24 8.77
C THR A 337 -18.02 -0.27 7.26
N MET A 338 -18.85 -1.07 6.59
CA MET A 338 -18.99 -1.04 5.14
C MET A 338 -20.48 -0.95 4.77
N ILE A 339 -20.78 -0.08 3.83
CA ILE A 339 -22.14 0.29 3.42
C ILE A 339 -22.28 0.01 1.92
N HIS A 340 -23.22 -0.88 1.59
CA HIS A 340 -23.67 -1.16 0.23
C HIS A 340 -25.13 -1.66 0.31
N PRO A 341 -26.04 -1.14 -0.52
CA PRO A 341 -25.87 0.01 -1.40
C PRO A 341 -25.69 1.32 -0.62
N TYR A 342 -24.73 2.16 -1.01
CA TYR A 342 -24.57 3.49 -0.44
C TYR A 342 -25.66 4.43 -0.99
N GLU A 343 -26.43 5.07 -0.10
CA GLU A 343 -27.57 5.94 -0.44
C GLU A 343 -28.61 5.28 -1.38
N GLY A 344 -28.74 3.96 -1.30
CA GLY A 344 -29.67 3.19 -2.14
C GLY A 344 -29.18 2.93 -3.57
N ASN A 345 -28.01 3.43 -3.97
CA ASN A 345 -27.40 3.12 -5.26
C ASN A 345 -26.59 1.83 -5.18
N LYS A 346 -27.00 0.81 -5.93
CA LYS A 346 -26.34 -0.52 -5.99
C LYS A 346 -24.94 -0.49 -6.58
N SER A 347 -24.61 0.54 -7.36
CA SER A 347 -23.27 0.74 -7.91
C SER A 347 -22.35 1.47 -6.94
N CYS A 348 -22.86 1.97 -5.80
CA CYS A 348 -22.07 2.73 -4.84
C CYS A 348 -21.85 1.95 -3.55
N PHE A 349 -20.63 1.99 -3.04
CA PHE A 349 -20.30 1.48 -1.72
C PHE A 349 -19.25 2.36 -1.04
N SER A 350 -19.29 2.37 0.29
CA SER A 350 -18.37 3.14 1.13
C SER A 350 -17.95 2.32 2.33
N TRP A 351 -16.73 2.51 2.79
CA TRP A 351 -16.21 1.89 4.00
C TRP A 351 -15.27 2.83 4.73
N HIS A 352 -15.02 2.58 6.00
CA HIS A 352 -13.99 3.30 6.73
C HIS A 352 -13.30 2.40 7.75
N PHE A 353 -12.06 2.78 8.07
CA PHE A 353 -11.24 2.08 9.05
C PHE A 353 -11.50 2.57 10.47
N LEU A 354 -11.04 1.82 11.47
CA LEU A 354 -10.85 2.36 12.81
C LEU A 354 -9.73 3.42 12.81
N PRO A 355 -9.71 4.33 13.80
CA PRO A 355 -8.68 5.36 13.88
C PRO A 355 -7.27 4.76 13.94
N SER A 356 -6.37 5.22 13.07
CA SER A 356 -4.98 4.78 13.01
C SER A 356 -4.03 5.92 12.60
N GLN A 357 -2.73 5.76 12.86
CA GLN A 357 -1.70 6.71 12.41
C GLN A 357 -1.26 6.49 10.96
N SER A 358 -1.49 5.27 10.47
CA SER A 358 -1.31 4.89 9.08
C SER A 358 -2.36 3.87 8.70
N VAL A 359 -2.69 3.77 7.42
CA VAL A 359 -3.51 2.68 6.89
C VAL A 359 -2.71 1.95 5.82
N LYS A 360 -2.69 0.62 5.84
CA LYS A 360 -2.13 -0.20 4.76
C LYS A 360 -3.20 -1.13 4.24
N CYS A 361 -3.52 -1.01 2.95
CA CYS A 361 -4.58 -1.79 2.33
C CYS A 361 -4.20 -2.29 0.94
N LEU A 362 -5.00 -3.22 0.44
CA LEU A 362 -4.93 -3.76 -0.91
C LEU A 362 -6.31 -3.70 -1.55
N HIS A 363 -6.33 -3.41 -2.84
CA HIS A 363 -7.53 -3.36 -3.68
C HIS A 363 -7.41 -4.41 -4.77
N LEU A 364 -8.19 -5.49 -4.67
CA LEU A 364 -8.18 -6.63 -5.58
C LEU A 364 -9.31 -6.52 -6.60
N PHE A 365 -8.98 -6.80 -7.86
CA PHE A 365 -9.94 -6.84 -8.97
C PHE A 365 -9.97 -8.23 -9.60
N THR A 366 -11.15 -8.67 -10.03
CA THR A 366 -11.30 -9.89 -10.83
C THR A 366 -12.41 -9.73 -11.87
N ARG A 367 -12.39 -10.61 -12.88
CA ARG A 367 -13.43 -10.79 -13.88
C ARG A 367 -13.47 -12.26 -14.30
N GLY A 368 -14.64 -12.75 -14.70
CA GLY A 368 -14.80 -14.02 -15.40
C GLY A 368 -14.78 -15.25 -14.50
N GLN A 369 -14.80 -15.06 -13.18
CA GLN A 369 -14.87 -16.14 -12.21
C GLN A 369 -16.06 -15.92 -11.28
N LEU A 370 -16.94 -16.91 -11.23
CA LEU A 370 -18.02 -16.98 -10.26
C LEU A 370 -17.54 -17.75 -9.03
N GLY A 371 -17.71 -17.17 -7.82
CA GLY A 371 -17.33 -17.80 -6.55
C GLY A 371 -15.84 -17.71 -6.19
N GLU A 372 -15.52 -18.09 -4.94
CA GLU A 372 -14.18 -18.19 -4.33
C GLU A 372 -13.37 -16.87 -4.24
N PHE A 373 -13.90 -15.77 -4.75
CA PHE A 373 -13.22 -14.48 -4.73
C PHE A 373 -12.99 -13.95 -3.31
N ASP A 374 -13.96 -14.15 -2.41
CA ASP A 374 -13.85 -13.87 -0.98
C ASP A 374 -12.67 -14.61 -0.33
N THR A 375 -12.53 -15.90 -0.62
CA THR A 375 -11.44 -16.75 -0.10
C THR A 375 -10.09 -16.22 -0.58
N ARG A 376 -10.02 -15.75 -1.82
CA ARG A 376 -8.82 -15.12 -2.39
C ARG A 376 -8.46 -13.80 -1.71
N VAL A 377 -9.45 -12.95 -1.40
CA VAL A 377 -9.22 -11.71 -0.63
C VAL A 377 -8.71 -12.04 0.76
N GLY A 378 -9.34 -13.00 1.45
CA GLY A 378 -8.90 -13.46 2.77
C GLY A 378 -7.49 -14.07 2.77
N HIS A 379 -7.14 -14.84 1.73
CA HIS A 379 -5.79 -15.37 1.54
C HIS A 379 -4.78 -14.24 1.37
N LEU A 380 -5.05 -13.27 0.49
CA LEU A 380 -4.15 -12.12 0.30
C LEU A 380 -4.02 -11.27 1.56
N TRP A 381 -5.09 -11.07 2.33
CA TRP A 381 -5.03 -10.43 3.64
C TRP A 381 -4.07 -11.18 4.58
N TYR A 382 -4.26 -12.49 4.71
CA TYR A 382 -3.45 -13.34 5.57
C TYR A 382 -1.97 -13.24 5.18
N GLU A 383 -1.70 -13.32 3.89
CA GLU A 383 -0.35 -13.35 3.35
C GLU A 383 0.33 -11.98 3.33
N MET A 384 -0.38 -10.89 3.06
CA MET A 384 0.24 -9.57 2.88
C MET A 384 0.28 -8.75 4.18
N PHE A 385 -0.65 -8.98 5.10
CA PHE A 385 -0.80 -8.15 6.30
C PHE A 385 -0.70 -8.94 7.61
N TYR A 386 -1.37 -10.10 7.73
CA TYR A 386 -1.38 -10.84 8.99
C TYR A 386 -0.08 -11.63 9.25
N GLN A 387 0.41 -12.35 8.24
CA GLN A 387 1.60 -13.19 8.27
C GLN A 387 2.50 -12.93 7.04
N PRO A 388 2.99 -11.69 6.83
CA PRO A 388 3.86 -11.37 5.71
C PRO A 388 5.18 -12.13 5.77
N LEU A 389 5.76 -12.40 4.61
CA LEU A 389 7.16 -12.76 4.51
C LEU A 389 8.01 -11.59 5.03
N LYS A 390 8.97 -11.89 5.90
CA LYS A 390 9.82 -10.85 6.52
C LYS A 390 11.28 -11.05 6.17
N ALA A 391 12.02 -9.96 6.22
CA ALA A 391 13.46 -9.99 6.18
C ALA A 391 14.05 -8.99 7.20
N GLU A 392 15.17 -9.36 7.81
CA GLU A 392 15.85 -8.53 8.81
C GLU A 392 17.36 -8.62 8.59
N ILE A 393 18.11 -7.60 9.00
CA ILE A 393 19.59 -7.63 8.96
C ILE A 393 20.07 -8.79 9.82
N TYR A 394 20.89 -9.67 9.25
CA TYR A 394 21.47 -10.78 10.00
C TYR A 394 22.35 -10.24 11.13
N GLN A 395 22.03 -10.65 12.36
CA GLN A 395 22.86 -10.39 13.53
C GLN A 395 23.43 -11.71 14.03
N ASP A 396 24.75 -11.76 14.18
CA ASP A 396 25.43 -12.92 14.75
C ASP A 396 25.17 -12.92 16.26
N VAL A 397 24.06 -13.52 16.71
CA VAL A 397 23.78 -13.63 18.13
C VAL A 397 24.80 -14.61 18.70
N SER A 398 25.80 -14.08 19.40
CA SER A 398 26.69 -14.90 20.21
C SER A 398 25.84 -15.59 21.28
N PHE A 399 25.47 -16.85 21.04
CA PHE A 399 24.92 -17.69 22.09
C PHE A 399 25.91 -17.67 23.25
N PRO A 400 25.50 -17.31 24.48
CA PRO A 400 26.37 -17.53 25.62
C PRO A 400 26.66 -19.03 25.65
N GLN A 401 27.95 -19.39 25.55
CA GLN A 401 28.40 -20.75 25.77
C GLN A 401 27.87 -21.20 27.13
N ALA A 402 26.79 -21.97 27.14
CA ALA A 402 26.40 -22.74 28.29
C ALA A 402 27.44 -23.85 28.45
N VAL A 403 28.55 -23.51 29.11
CA VAL A 403 29.49 -24.49 29.63
C VAL A 403 28.75 -25.30 30.68
N THR A 404 28.58 -26.59 30.45
CA THR A 404 28.77 -27.58 31.51
C THR A 404 29.51 -28.78 30.93
N LYS A 405 30.80 -28.87 31.31
CA LYS A 405 31.58 -30.10 31.20
C LYS A 405 30.79 -31.23 31.89
N PRO A 406 30.73 -32.44 31.32
CA PRO A 406 30.22 -33.59 32.05
C PRO A 406 31.20 -33.93 33.17
N ALA A 407 30.83 -33.59 34.41
CA ALA A 407 31.51 -34.11 35.59
C ALA A 407 30.87 -35.44 35.96
N PHE A 408 31.29 -36.52 35.28
CA PHE A 408 31.14 -37.88 35.79
C PHE A 408 32.35 -38.72 35.40
N ALA A 409 33.25 -38.90 36.37
CA ALA A 409 33.98 -40.15 36.56
C ALA A 409 34.20 -40.33 38.07
N LEU A 410 33.58 -41.40 38.59
CA LEU A 410 33.61 -41.95 39.95
C LEU A 410 35.05 -42.37 40.36
N PRO A 411 35.33 -42.69 41.64
CA PRO A 411 34.76 -43.83 42.37
C PRO A 411 33.70 -43.47 43.42
#